data_AF-A0A1E1JY61-F1
#
_entry.id   AF-A0A1E1JY61-F1
#
_cell.length_a   1.000
_cell.length_b   1.000
_cell.length_c   1.000
_cell.angle_alpha   90.00
_cell.angle_beta   90.00
_cell.angle_gamma   90.00
#
_symmetry.space_group_name_H-M   'P 1'
#
loop_
_entity.id
_entity.type
_entity.pdbx_description
1 polymer ?
#
loop_
_entity_poly.entity_id
_entity_poly.type
_entity_poly.pdbx_seq_one_letter_code
_entity_poly.pdbx_strand_id
1 'polypeptide(L)'
;MAPLNRIIIDTDPGVDDVLAILLALAAKPEELDILLLSVTYGNVEVESCLRNVVALFHVIEKEKEWRRARGQLAGFEAMSASKPIVAIGPEHPLEETILMADYFHGVDGLAGVSHSHPHLSPADTWKTLFQPPQAGATAKDTAAAVELASPSASFKASQVPAHKEILRLLKENPADTITIVAVGPLTNLALAAAEDTETFLRVKEVVVMGGAIDVSGNITPVAEFNTYADAVASARVFALTSPNPASTMPPAPKDLEPLPPYPKKLSKLLNLTLFPLDVTTPHALHRSLVVDKLQPLIQAGSPLAEWTAAFVLKTLEKIESLTRKQADPGLELHDPLCIWYMLTRSAPSWMLAPKAPEDIRVEVSGQWTRGMHVIDRRNRKKAGAPDAQIASPGAVDITNPMEQLTVAHPEAEIEEDAPGDSHSWLHANKGNRINRIVSSPGEDAFGPYLLERIFG
;
A
#
# COMPACT_ATOMS: atom_id res chain seq x y z
N MET A 1 -26.23 -3.07 6.26
CA MET A 1 -25.13 -2.26 5.68
C MET A 1 -23.83 -2.98 6.00
N ALA A 2 -22.90 -3.07 5.05
CA ALA A 2 -21.56 -3.58 5.35
C ALA A 2 -20.89 -2.64 6.38
N PRO A 3 -20.03 -3.13 7.27
CA PRO A 3 -19.33 -2.27 8.23
C PRO A 3 -18.39 -1.29 7.50
N LEU A 4 -18.37 -0.04 7.95
CA LEU A 4 -17.51 1.04 7.46
C LEU A 4 -16.04 0.63 7.44
N ASN A 5 -15.36 0.83 6.31
CA ASN A 5 -13.92 0.58 6.21
C ASN A 5 -13.16 1.78 6.76
N ARG A 6 -12.55 1.65 7.94
CA ARG A 6 -11.64 2.66 8.48
C ARG A 6 -10.23 2.32 8.06
N ILE A 7 -9.57 3.24 7.33
CA ILE A 7 -8.30 2.95 6.69
C ILE A 7 -7.21 3.96 7.03
N ILE A 8 -5.98 3.48 6.99
CA ILE A 8 -4.76 4.27 6.83
C ILE A 8 -4.26 3.99 5.41
N ILE A 9 -3.86 5.01 4.66
CA ILE A 9 -3.16 4.85 3.39
C ILE A 9 -1.69 5.20 3.62
N ASP A 10 -0.79 4.25 3.39
CA ASP A 10 0.66 4.44 3.44
C ASP A 10 1.20 4.45 2.00
N THR A 11 1.76 5.56 1.56
CA THR A 11 1.90 5.91 0.12
C THR A 11 3.11 6.80 -0.13
N ASP A 12 3.63 6.78 -1.36
CA ASP A 12 4.69 7.63 -1.89
C ASP A 12 4.22 8.40 -3.15
N PRO A 13 3.31 9.38 -2.99
CA PRO A 13 2.47 9.94 -4.04
C PRO A 13 3.12 10.26 -5.39
N GLY A 14 3.05 9.30 -6.30
CA GLY A 14 3.23 9.46 -7.74
C GLY A 14 1.90 9.53 -8.47
N VAL A 15 1.93 9.30 -9.79
CA VAL A 15 0.74 9.36 -10.67
C VAL A 15 -0.37 8.42 -10.21
N ASP A 16 -0.03 7.19 -9.88
CA ASP A 16 -0.99 6.13 -9.57
C ASP A 16 -1.52 6.23 -8.13
N ASP A 17 -0.65 6.51 -7.17
CA ASP A 17 -1.02 6.88 -5.79
C ASP A 17 -2.03 8.02 -5.74
N VAL A 18 -1.81 9.08 -6.53
CA VAL A 18 -2.71 10.24 -6.57
C VAL A 18 -4.11 9.81 -7.05
N LEU A 19 -4.19 8.92 -8.03
CA LEU A 19 -5.48 8.34 -8.46
C LEU A 19 -6.10 7.48 -7.36
N ALA A 20 -5.31 6.74 -6.58
CA ALA A 20 -5.77 5.92 -5.46
C ALA A 20 -6.35 6.79 -4.34
N ILE A 21 -5.64 7.87 -3.96
CA ILE A 21 -6.07 8.83 -2.96
C ILE A 21 -7.34 9.57 -3.44
N LEU A 22 -7.40 9.98 -4.71
CA LEU A 22 -8.60 10.58 -5.30
C LEU A 22 -9.80 9.64 -5.22
N LEU A 23 -9.64 8.36 -5.58
CA LEU A 23 -10.69 7.36 -5.48
C LEU A 23 -11.15 7.17 -4.04
N ALA A 24 -10.22 7.12 -3.08
CA ALA A 24 -10.53 6.98 -1.67
C ALA A 24 -11.30 8.20 -1.14
N LEU A 25 -10.86 9.42 -1.45
CA LEU A 25 -11.51 10.65 -0.98
C LEU A 25 -12.87 10.88 -1.65
N ALA A 26 -13.07 10.37 -2.87
CA ALA A 26 -14.34 10.38 -3.58
C ALA A 26 -15.35 9.34 -3.07
N ALA A 27 -14.93 8.45 -2.15
CA ALA A 27 -15.82 7.49 -1.52
C ALA A 27 -16.94 8.17 -0.71
N LYS A 28 -18.03 7.43 -0.50
CA LYS A 28 -19.09 7.89 0.41
C LYS A 28 -18.66 7.68 1.86
N PRO A 29 -19.13 8.51 2.81
CA PRO A 29 -18.77 8.39 4.22
C PRO A 29 -19.16 7.05 4.86
N GLU A 30 -20.18 6.37 4.32
CA GLU A 30 -20.58 5.03 4.77
C GLU A 30 -19.73 3.88 4.20
N GLU A 31 -18.93 4.15 3.16
CA GLU A 31 -18.06 3.16 2.51
C GLU A 31 -16.65 3.16 3.09
N LEU A 32 -16.09 4.37 3.32
CA LEU A 32 -14.68 4.57 3.67
C LEU A 32 -14.48 5.76 4.63
N ASP A 33 -13.64 5.58 5.65
CA ASP A 33 -13.18 6.61 6.59
C ASP A 33 -11.65 6.61 6.59
N ILE A 34 -11.03 7.67 6.09
CA ILE A 34 -9.58 7.78 5.93
C ILE A 34 -9.02 8.50 7.17
N LEU A 35 -8.35 7.74 8.03
CA LEU A 35 -7.82 8.26 9.30
C LEU A 35 -6.48 8.97 9.11
N LEU A 36 -5.64 8.43 8.22
CA LEU A 36 -4.28 8.89 8.00
C LEU A 36 -3.84 8.64 6.55
N LEU A 37 -3.22 9.65 5.97
CA LEU A 37 -2.31 9.55 4.84
C LEU A 37 -0.88 9.60 5.41
N SER A 38 -0.24 8.44 5.44
CA SER A 38 1.14 8.25 5.86
C SER A 38 2.01 8.34 4.61
N VAL A 39 2.88 9.34 4.54
CA VAL A 39 3.68 9.64 3.34
C VAL A 39 5.09 9.08 3.51
N THR A 40 5.64 8.41 2.50
CA THR A 40 7.03 7.95 2.48
C THR A 40 7.71 8.27 1.14
N TYR A 41 8.99 7.95 1.03
CA TYR A 41 9.77 8.06 -0.19
C TYR A 41 9.47 6.88 -1.12
N GLY A 42 9.78 7.01 -2.41
CA GLY A 42 9.71 5.90 -3.36
C GLY A 42 9.78 6.42 -4.78
N ASN A 43 8.64 6.67 -5.42
CA ASN A 43 8.54 7.25 -6.75
C ASN A 43 9.39 8.52 -6.88
N VAL A 44 9.28 9.38 -5.86
CA VAL A 44 10.10 10.58 -5.67
C VAL A 44 10.50 10.75 -4.21
N GLU A 45 11.35 11.74 -3.93
CA GLU A 45 11.73 12.11 -2.58
C GLU A 45 10.50 12.49 -1.74
N VAL A 46 10.54 12.20 -0.43
CA VAL A 46 9.38 12.37 0.46
C VAL A 46 8.84 13.81 0.49
N GLU A 47 9.69 14.83 0.29
CA GLU A 47 9.25 16.23 0.19
C GLU A 47 8.37 16.46 -1.06
N SER A 48 8.73 15.83 -2.19
CA SER A 48 7.93 15.88 -3.43
C SER A 48 6.62 15.10 -3.28
N CYS A 49 6.67 13.91 -2.66
CA CYS A 49 5.50 13.13 -2.28
C CYS A 49 4.52 13.97 -1.44
N LEU A 50 5.03 14.66 -0.42
CA LEU A 50 4.23 15.53 0.44
C LEU A 50 3.61 16.70 -0.34
N ARG A 51 4.38 17.33 -1.22
CA ARG A 51 3.87 18.40 -2.09
C ARG A 51 2.72 17.91 -2.96
N ASN A 52 2.78 16.68 -3.47
CA ASN A 52 1.73 16.08 -4.28
C ASN A 52 0.44 15.86 -3.48
N VAL A 53 0.53 15.42 -2.21
CA VAL A 53 -0.63 15.34 -1.30
C VAL A 53 -1.25 16.72 -1.08
N VAL A 54 -0.44 17.75 -0.82
CA VAL A 54 -0.94 19.10 -0.59
C VAL A 54 -1.59 19.67 -1.85
N ALA A 55 -0.99 19.45 -3.02
CA ALA A 55 -1.54 19.86 -4.31
C ALA A 55 -2.88 19.17 -4.60
N LEU A 56 -2.99 17.87 -4.30
CA LEU A 56 -4.22 17.12 -4.42
C LEU A 56 -5.35 17.76 -3.61
N PHE A 57 -5.13 18.05 -2.32
CA PHE A 57 -6.16 18.71 -1.49
C PHE A 57 -6.51 20.11 -2.00
N HIS A 58 -5.51 20.87 -2.44
CA HIS A 58 -5.70 22.21 -3.01
C HIS A 58 -6.59 22.18 -4.26
N VAL A 59 -6.34 21.25 -5.17
CA VAL A 59 -7.11 21.09 -6.41
C VAL A 59 -8.53 20.59 -6.12
N ILE A 60 -8.70 19.67 -5.16
CA ILE A 60 -10.05 19.21 -4.74
C ILE A 60 -10.90 20.37 -4.22
N GLU A 61 -10.34 21.29 -3.42
CA GLU A 61 -11.12 22.43 -2.94
C GLU A 61 -11.54 23.37 -4.09
N LYS A 62 -10.64 23.64 -5.05
CA LYS A 62 -10.97 24.39 -6.27
C LYS A 62 -12.08 23.70 -7.08
N GLU A 63 -12.01 22.37 -7.21
CA GLU A 63 -13.03 21.57 -7.89
C GLU A 63 -14.39 21.66 -7.18
N LYS A 64 -14.40 21.55 -5.84
CA LYS A 64 -15.63 21.68 -5.04
C LYS A 64 -16.25 23.07 -5.19
N GLU A 65 -15.44 24.12 -5.20
CA GLU A 65 -15.91 25.49 -5.47
C GLU A 65 -16.51 25.61 -6.87
N TRP A 66 -15.83 25.08 -7.89
CA TRP A 66 -16.31 25.05 -9.27
C TRP A 66 -17.65 24.30 -9.41
N ARG A 67 -17.78 23.11 -8.80
CA ARG A 67 -19.03 22.33 -8.79
C ARG A 67 -20.18 23.08 -8.12
N ARG A 68 -19.94 23.68 -6.94
CA ARG A 68 -20.96 24.46 -6.21
C ARG A 68 -21.44 25.67 -6.99
N ALA A 69 -20.53 26.40 -7.64
CA ALA A 69 -20.88 27.56 -8.47
C ALA A 69 -21.80 27.19 -9.65
N ARG A 70 -21.85 25.91 -10.02
CA ARG A 70 -22.69 25.36 -11.09
C ARG A 70 -23.93 24.61 -10.57
N GLY A 71 -24.19 24.65 -9.26
CA GLY A 71 -25.32 23.95 -8.64
C GLY A 71 -25.17 22.42 -8.58
N GLN A 72 -23.95 21.91 -8.74
CA GLN A 72 -23.65 20.47 -8.65
C GLN A 72 -23.31 20.06 -7.21
N LEU A 73 -23.42 18.77 -6.91
CA LEU A 73 -22.89 18.21 -5.66
C LEU A 73 -21.38 18.42 -5.61
N ALA A 74 -20.86 18.80 -4.44
CA ALA A 74 -19.43 19.10 -4.28
C ALA A 74 -18.55 17.83 -4.47
N GLY A 75 -19.08 16.64 -4.18
CA GLY A 75 -18.31 15.40 -4.14
C GLY A 75 -17.34 15.34 -2.96
N PHE A 76 -16.48 14.32 -2.96
CA PHE A 76 -15.43 14.11 -1.94
C PHE A 76 -15.98 14.09 -0.50
N GLU A 77 -17.06 13.34 -0.31
CA GLU A 77 -17.81 13.34 0.95
C GLU A 77 -17.05 12.62 2.08
N ALA A 78 -16.31 11.55 1.80
CA ALA A 78 -15.45 10.90 2.79
C ALA A 78 -14.46 11.88 3.43
N MET A 79 -13.80 12.71 2.61
CA MET A 79 -12.92 13.79 3.09
C MET A 79 -13.65 14.82 3.93
N SER A 80 -14.88 15.16 3.56
CA SER A 80 -15.69 16.16 4.25
C SER A 80 -16.22 15.65 5.60
N ALA A 81 -16.48 14.35 5.70
CA ALA A 81 -16.94 13.68 6.92
C ALA A 81 -15.81 13.49 7.94
N SER A 82 -14.61 13.13 7.46
CA SER A 82 -13.45 12.88 8.31
C SER A 82 -12.21 13.47 7.63
N LYS A 83 -11.67 14.55 8.21
CA LYS A 83 -10.43 15.16 7.70
C LYS A 83 -9.26 14.23 8.00
N PRO A 84 -8.62 13.64 6.99
CA PRO A 84 -7.49 12.75 7.22
C PRO A 84 -6.34 13.50 7.87
N ILE A 85 -5.62 12.81 8.74
CA ILE A 85 -4.30 13.26 9.19
C ILE A 85 -3.33 13.05 8.03
N VAL A 86 -2.36 13.95 7.85
CA VAL A 86 -1.23 13.75 6.92
C VAL A 86 0.04 13.77 7.77
N ALA A 87 0.83 12.71 7.69
CA ALA A 87 2.07 12.57 8.46
C ALA A 87 3.23 12.13 7.55
N ILE A 88 4.43 12.61 7.87
CA ILE A 88 5.64 12.34 7.09
C ILE A 88 6.41 11.18 7.71
N GLY A 89 6.78 10.21 6.88
CA GLY A 89 7.59 9.05 7.21
C GLY A 89 9.10 9.30 6.99
N PRO A 90 9.89 8.23 6.88
CA PRO A 90 11.32 8.33 6.62
C PRO A 90 11.61 8.83 5.19
N GLU A 91 12.81 9.37 5.00
CA GLU A 91 13.30 9.87 3.70
C GLU A 91 14.05 8.80 2.88
N HIS A 92 14.39 7.67 3.52
CA HIS A 92 15.25 6.62 2.95
C HIS A 92 14.84 5.22 3.42
N PRO A 93 15.26 4.16 2.71
CA PRO A 93 14.99 2.79 3.12
C PRO A 93 15.72 2.41 4.41
N LEU A 94 15.34 1.25 4.95
CA LEU A 94 16.07 0.61 6.05
C LEU A 94 17.49 0.18 5.64
N GLU A 95 17.77 0.05 4.34
CA GLU A 95 19.10 -0.13 3.77
C GLU A 95 19.47 1.05 2.85
N GLU A 96 20.77 1.40 2.77
CA GLU A 96 21.26 2.66 2.17
C GLU A 96 21.00 2.87 0.67
N THR A 97 20.47 1.88 -0.06
CA THR A 97 20.26 2.03 -1.51
C THR A 97 18.98 2.83 -1.78
N ILE A 98 19.09 4.16 -1.76
CA ILE A 98 18.03 5.06 -2.23
C ILE A 98 17.87 4.87 -3.75
N LEU A 99 16.69 4.45 -4.16
CA LEU A 99 16.27 4.37 -5.56
C LEU A 99 15.01 5.20 -5.73
N MET A 100 15.01 6.07 -6.74
CA MET A 100 13.90 6.94 -7.11
C MET A 100 13.44 6.59 -8.53
N ALA A 101 12.14 6.68 -8.82
CA ALA A 101 11.56 6.44 -10.14
C ALA A 101 11.23 7.74 -10.91
N ASP A 102 11.99 8.79 -10.67
CA ASP A 102 11.82 10.12 -11.27
C ASP A 102 11.83 10.10 -12.81
N TYR A 103 12.55 9.17 -13.43
CA TYR A 103 12.57 8.98 -14.89
C TYR A 103 11.19 8.61 -15.49
N PHE A 104 10.34 7.91 -14.75
CA PHE A 104 9.03 7.46 -15.21
C PHE A 104 7.92 8.45 -14.87
N HIS A 105 7.94 9.00 -13.65
CA HIS A 105 6.88 9.89 -13.14
C HIS A 105 7.20 11.39 -13.30
N GLY A 106 8.38 11.78 -13.78
CA GLY A 106 8.83 13.16 -13.88
C GLY A 106 9.49 13.67 -12.59
N VAL A 107 10.19 14.82 -12.68
CA VAL A 107 11.02 15.38 -11.58
C VAL A 107 10.23 15.60 -10.28
N ASP A 108 8.92 15.80 -10.38
CA ASP A 108 8.04 15.96 -9.23
C ASP A 108 7.11 14.76 -8.94
N GLY A 109 7.24 13.67 -9.69
CA GLY A 109 6.37 12.50 -9.56
C GLY A 109 4.99 12.66 -10.23
N LEU A 110 4.71 13.83 -10.83
CA LEU A 110 3.46 14.14 -11.54
C LEU A 110 3.72 14.85 -12.88
N ALA A 111 4.70 14.36 -13.64
CA ALA A 111 5.04 14.80 -15.00
C ALA A 111 5.31 16.32 -15.14
N GLY A 112 5.85 16.93 -14.09
CA GLY A 112 6.15 18.38 -14.03
C GLY A 112 4.90 19.24 -13.96
N VAL A 113 3.79 18.73 -13.40
CA VAL A 113 2.54 19.48 -13.28
C VAL A 113 2.73 20.78 -12.51
N SER A 114 3.62 20.81 -11.51
CA SER A 114 3.84 22.03 -10.72
C SER A 114 4.44 23.18 -11.53
N HIS A 115 5.23 22.86 -12.55
CA HIS A 115 5.83 23.85 -13.44
C HIS A 115 4.91 24.25 -14.58
N SER A 116 4.17 23.28 -15.13
CA SER A 116 3.28 23.52 -16.27
C SER A 116 1.96 24.18 -15.87
N HIS A 117 1.47 23.92 -14.65
CA HIS A 117 0.21 24.45 -14.13
C HIS A 117 0.42 25.09 -12.74
N PRO A 118 1.20 26.18 -12.64
CA PRO A 118 1.51 26.82 -11.36
C PRO A 118 0.25 27.35 -10.63
N HIS A 119 -0.82 27.63 -11.36
CA HIS A 119 -2.11 28.08 -10.80
C HIS A 119 -2.90 26.96 -10.09
N LEU A 120 -2.49 25.70 -10.29
CA LEU A 120 -2.99 24.50 -9.60
C LEU A 120 -2.01 24.00 -8.53
N SER A 121 -0.88 24.69 -8.36
CA SER A 121 0.11 24.37 -7.33
C SER A 121 -0.17 25.16 -6.05
N PRO A 122 -0.06 24.53 -4.87
CA PRO A 122 -0.20 25.24 -3.60
C PRO A 122 0.99 26.18 -3.39
N ALA A 123 0.77 27.29 -2.68
CA ALA A 123 1.87 28.15 -2.24
C ALA A 123 2.77 27.40 -1.23
N ASP A 124 4.08 27.64 -1.25
CA ASP A 124 5.08 26.93 -0.41
C ASP A 124 4.90 27.10 1.12
N THR A 125 3.92 27.87 1.56
CA THR A 125 3.55 28.03 2.98
C THR A 125 3.17 26.70 3.65
N TRP A 126 2.91 25.63 2.89
CA TRP A 126 2.64 24.30 3.45
C TRP A 126 3.87 23.64 4.09
N LYS A 127 5.09 24.03 3.71
CA LYS A 127 6.33 23.39 4.21
C LYS A 127 6.50 23.52 5.73
N THR A 128 6.02 24.61 6.31
CA THR A 128 6.11 24.86 7.76
C THR A 128 5.04 24.12 8.56
N LEU A 129 4.01 23.55 7.92
CA LEU A 129 2.89 22.87 8.61
C LEU A 129 3.33 21.60 9.34
N PHE A 130 4.31 20.90 8.77
CA PHE A 130 4.72 19.57 9.20
C PHE A 130 5.99 19.58 10.04
N GLN A 131 6.64 20.75 10.17
CA GLN A 131 7.82 20.88 10.99
C GLN A 131 7.42 21.13 12.46
N PRO A 132 8.06 20.47 13.43
CA PRO A 132 7.89 20.83 14.83
C PRO A 132 8.40 22.27 15.06
N PRO A 133 7.87 23.01 16.05
CA PRO A 133 8.37 24.34 16.39
C PRO A 133 9.89 24.30 16.65
N GLN A 134 10.64 25.25 16.08
CA GLN A 134 12.09 25.34 16.31
C GLN A 134 12.40 25.40 17.82
N ALA A 135 13.46 24.71 18.24
CA ALA A 135 13.91 24.75 19.64
C ALA A 135 14.24 26.21 20.04
N GLY A 136 13.47 26.77 20.97
CA GLY A 136 13.58 28.18 21.39
C GLY A 136 12.54 29.14 20.78
N ALA A 137 11.59 28.64 19.98
CA ALA A 137 10.48 29.43 19.46
C ALA A 137 9.65 30.07 20.59
N THR A 138 9.37 31.37 20.47
CA THR A 138 8.54 32.06 21.44
C THR A 138 7.07 31.67 21.27
N ALA A 139 6.24 31.87 22.30
CA ALA A 139 4.79 31.64 22.20
C ALA A 139 4.14 32.40 21.02
N LYS A 140 4.75 33.52 20.61
CA LYS A 140 4.31 34.33 19.47
C LYS A 140 4.72 33.70 18.13
N ASP A 141 5.91 33.11 18.04
CA ASP A 141 6.36 32.37 16.85
C ASP A 141 5.53 31.10 16.65
N THR A 142 5.20 30.41 17.75
CA THR A 142 4.29 29.26 17.73
C THR A 142 2.88 29.67 17.31
N ALA A 143 2.35 30.79 17.83
CA ALA A 143 1.03 31.28 17.43
C ALA A 143 0.99 31.73 15.95
N ALA A 144 2.04 32.39 15.46
CA ALA A 144 2.16 32.79 14.06
C ALA A 144 2.31 31.58 13.11
N ALA A 145 3.06 30.56 13.53
CA ALA A 145 3.15 29.29 12.79
C ALA A 145 1.81 28.56 12.75
N VAL A 146 1.02 28.60 13.84
CA VAL A 146 -0.35 28.05 13.91
C VAL A 146 -1.34 28.86 13.05
N GLU A 147 -1.16 30.18 12.92
CA GLU A 147 -2.00 31.07 12.11
C GLU A 147 -1.68 30.98 10.60
N LEU A 148 -0.40 30.89 10.23
CA LEU A 148 0.05 30.53 8.86
C LEU A 148 -0.34 29.10 8.50
N ALA A 149 -0.36 28.21 9.49
CA ALA A 149 -0.99 26.90 9.42
C ALA A 149 -2.52 26.97 9.48
N SER A 150 -3.09 28.04 8.93
CA SER A 150 -4.53 28.18 8.69
C SER A 150 -5.06 26.82 8.27
N PRO A 151 -5.91 26.19 9.10
CA PRO A 151 -6.19 24.78 8.96
C PRO A 151 -6.73 24.56 7.57
N SER A 152 -6.02 23.77 6.77
CA SER A 152 -6.58 23.29 5.52
C SER A 152 -7.98 22.78 5.83
N ALA A 153 -8.97 23.26 5.08
CA ALA A 153 -10.34 22.77 5.26
C ALA A 153 -10.41 21.25 5.05
N SER A 154 -9.40 20.65 4.43
CA SER A 154 -9.44 19.31 3.84
C SER A 154 -8.58 18.27 4.55
N PHE A 155 -7.58 18.66 5.36
CA PHE A 155 -6.71 17.72 6.08
C PHE A 155 -6.13 18.31 7.38
N LYS A 156 -5.57 17.44 8.23
CA LYS A 156 -4.83 17.83 9.45
C LYS A 156 -3.36 17.46 9.31
N ALA A 157 -2.46 18.45 9.25
CA ALA A 157 -1.03 18.18 9.26
C ALA A 157 -0.59 17.63 10.63
N SER A 158 0.19 16.55 10.64
CA SER A 158 0.86 16.05 11.83
C SER A 158 2.33 16.42 11.84
N GLN A 159 2.82 16.78 13.03
CA GLN A 159 4.25 16.99 13.33
C GLN A 159 4.89 15.73 13.91
N VAL A 160 4.11 14.64 14.02
CA VAL A 160 4.56 13.34 14.52
C VAL A 160 4.92 12.47 13.31
N PRO A 161 6.05 11.72 13.35
CA PRO A 161 6.42 10.81 12.28
C PRO A 161 5.33 9.77 11.97
N ALA A 162 5.18 9.41 10.70
CA ALA A 162 4.04 8.64 10.24
C ALA A 162 3.93 7.24 10.89
N HIS A 163 5.04 6.52 11.08
CA HIS A 163 5.06 5.24 11.82
C HIS A 163 4.51 5.36 13.25
N LYS A 164 4.70 6.52 13.91
CA LYS A 164 4.17 6.79 15.26
C LYS A 164 2.70 7.18 15.24
N GLU A 165 2.25 7.90 14.22
CA GLU A 165 0.81 8.15 14.01
C GLU A 165 0.05 6.85 13.73
N ILE A 166 0.63 5.92 12.96
CA ILE A 166 0.10 4.57 12.77
C ILE A 166 -0.11 3.88 14.12
N LEU A 167 0.94 3.81 14.95
CA LEU A 167 0.86 3.17 16.28
C LEU A 167 -0.15 3.88 17.20
N ARG A 168 -0.17 5.21 17.21
CA ARG A 168 -1.12 6.01 18.00
C ARG A 168 -2.56 5.68 17.62
N LEU A 169 -2.88 5.69 16.33
CA LEU A 169 -4.23 5.38 15.83
C LEU A 169 -4.63 3.93 16.14
N LEU A 170 -3.73 2.96 15.94
CA LEU A 170 -4.00 1.56 16.28
C LEU A 170 -4.22 1.35 17.78
N LYS A 171 -3.53 2.11 18.63
CA LYS A 171 -3.66 2.06 20.09
C LYS A 171 -4.96 2.70 20.60
N GLU A 172 -5.34 3.84 20.03
CA GLU A 172 -6.52 4.62 20.43
C GLU A 172 -7.85 4.04 19.92
N ASN A 173 -7.81 3.20 18.89
CA ASN A 173 -9.00 2.56 18.31
C ASN A 173 -9.09 1.10 18.73
N PRO A 174 -10.31 0.49 18.79
CA PRO A 174 -10.43 -0.93 19.09
C PRO A 174 -9.62 -1.79 18.10
N ALA A 175 -9.03 -2.88 18.59
CA ALA A 175 -8.31 -3.82 17.75
C ALA A 175 -9.22 -4.35 16.62
N ASP A 176 -8.62 -4.72 15.49
CA ASP A 176 -9.30 -5.28 14.32
C ASP A 176 -10.33 -4.34 13.66
N THR A 177 -10.19 -3.03 13.85
CA THR A 177 -11.08 -2.03 13.21
C THR A 177 -10.44 -1.21 12.11
N ILE A 178 -9.11 -1.08 12.09
CA ILE A 178 -8.36 -0.27 11.11
C ILE A 178 -7.64 -1.20 10.13
N THR A 179 -7.80 -0.95 8.82
CA THR A 179 -7.02 -1.60 7.75
C THR A 179 -5.94 -0.63 7.28
N ILE A 180 -4.71 -1.11 7.07
CA ILE A 180 -3.66 -0.30 6.44
C ILE A 180 -3.60 -0.71 4.97
N VAL A 181 -3.72 0.26 4.07
CA VAL A 181 -3.53 0.09 2.62
C VAL A 181 -2.17 0.68 2.30
N ALA A 182 -1.17 -0.18 2.17
CA ALA A 182 0.20 0.19 1.86
C ALA A 182 0.43 0.05 0.36
N VAL A 183 0.59 1.19 -0.30
CA VAL A 183 0.79 1.33 -1.75
C VAL A 183 2.15 1.94 -2.10
N GLY A 184 2.99 2.20 -1.10
CA GLY A 184 4.40 2.53 -1.27
C GLY A 184 5.35 1.57 -0.56
N PRO A 185 6.66 1.89 -0.49
CA PRO A 185 7.64 1.09 0.23
C PRO A 185 7.28 0.90 1.71
N LEU A 186 7.37 -0.32 2.22
CA LEU A 186 6.84 -0.69 3.55
C LEU A 186 7.66 -0.18 4.75
N THR A 187 8.50 0.84 4.56
CA THR A 187 9.44 1.38 5.55
C THR A 187 8.71 1.88 6.81
N ASN A 188 7.63 2.66 6.64
CA ASN A 188 6.82 3.15 7.75
C ASN A 188 6.24 1.99 8.59
N LEU A 189 5.74 0.95 7.93
CA LEU A 189 5.18 -0.22 8.60
C LEU A 189 6.25 -1.03 9.32
N ALA A 190 7.42 -1.22 8.72
CA ALA A 190 8.53 -1.91 9.35
C ALA A 190 9.05 -1.17 10.59
N LEU A 191 9.13 0.17 10.54
CA LEU A 191 9.47 1.02 11.68
C LEU A 191 8.41 0.92 12.78
N ALA A 192 7.12 1.05 12.45
CA ALA A 192 6.02 0.92 13.40
C ALA A 192 6.03 -0.44 14.11
N ALA A 193 6.16 -1.51 13.33
CA ALA A 193 6.20 -2.87 13.85
C ALA A 193 7.42 -3.14 14.74
N ALA A 194 8.58 -2.55 14.41
CA ALA A 194 9.79 -2.69 15.22
C ALA A 194 9.73 -1.88 16.52
N GLU A 195 9.07 -0.72 16.51
CA GLU A 195 8.90 0.13 17.69
C GLU A 195 7.90 -0.47 18.70
N ASP A 196 6.73 -0.94 18.24
CA ASP A 196 5.74 -1.60 19.09
C ASP A 196 4.97 -2.66 18.31
N THR A 197 5.51 -3.88 18.31
CA THR A 197 4.96 -5.02 17.55
C THR A 197 3.53 -5.36 17.97
N GLU A 198 3.21 -5.33 19.27
CA GLU A 198 1.90 -5.72 19.77
C GLU A 198 0.84 -4.67 19.45
N THR A 199 1.19 -3.39 19.53
CA THR A 199 0.29 -2.32 19.06
C THR A 199 0.09 -2.40 17.54
N PHE A 200 1.17 -2.62 16.76
CA PHE A 200 1.07 -2.76 15.31
C PHE A 200 0.14 -3.93 14.92
N LEU A 201 0.27 -5.06 15.61
CA LEU A 201 -0.58 -6.24 15.40
C LEU A 201 -2.06 -6.01 15.76
N ARG A 202 -2.47 -4.85 16.30
CA ARG A 202 -3.90 -4.51 16.46
C ARG A 202 -4.59 -4.19 15.13
N VAL A 203 -3.83 -4.00 14.05
CA VAL A 203 -4.37 -3.80 12.70
C VAL A 203 -5.26 -4.97 12.29
N LYS A 204 -6.38 -4.67 11.62
CA LYS A 204 -7.33 -5.66 11.09
C LYS A 204 -6.72 -6.48 9.95
N GLU A 205 -6.08 -5.76 9.03
CA GLU A 205 -5.55 -6.25 7.78
C GLU A 205 -4.53 -5.24 7.26
N VAL A 206 -3.45 -5.72 6.66
CA VAL A 206 -2.54 -4.91 5.85
C VAL A 206 -2.72 -5.35 4.40
N VAL A 207 -3.24 -4.46 3.57
CA VAL A 207 -3.36 -4.63 2.12
C VAL A 207 -2.11 -4.01 1.50
N VAL A 208 -1.33 -4.81 0.78
CA VAL A 208 -0.06 -4.40 0.18
C VAL A 208 -0.17 -4.44 -1.33
N MET A 209 0.04 -3.30 -2.00
CA MET A 209 0.44 -3.29 -3.41
C MET A 209 1.93 -3.56 -3.47
N GLY A 210 2.30 -4.69 -4.08
CA GLY A 210 3.71 -5.02 -4.24
C GLY A 210 3.96 -6.46 -4.65
N GLY A 211 5.16 -6.68 -5.17
CA GLY A 211 5.64 -7.98 -5.60
C GLY A 211 5.22 -8.39 -7.01
N ALA A 212 5.92 -9.39 -7.54
CA ALA A 212 5.64 -10.06 -8.81
C ALA A 212 5.95 -11.55 -8.61
N ILE A 213 4.99 -12.43 -8.96
CA ILE A 213 5.08 -13.86 -8.66
C ILE A 213 5.24 -14.68 -9.94
N ASP A 214 4.22 -14.66 -10.79
CA ASP A 214 4.16 -15.44 -12.03
C ASP A 214 4.36 -14.54 -13.27
N VAL A 215 4.75 -13.29 -13.05
CA VAL A 215 5.01 -12.26 -14.08
C VAL A 215 6.37 -11.60 -13.88
N SER A 216 6.82 -10.83 -14.87
CA SER A 216 8.04 -10.03 -14.75
C SER A 216 7.88 -8.89 -13.75
N GLY A 217 8.98 -8.50 -13.11
CA GLY A 217 9.04 -7.26 -12.34
C GLY A 217 8.98 -6.01 -13.24
N ASN A 218 8.69 -4.86 -12.62
CA ASN A 218 8.58 -3.57 -13.32
C ASN A 218 9.80 -2.65 -13.11
N ILE A 219 10.66 -2.91 -12.12
CA ILE A 219 11.92 -2.18 -11.91
C ILE A 219 13.16 -3.01 -12.26
N THR A 220 13.12 -4.31 -11.96
CA THR A 220 14.08 -5.30 -12.45
C THR A 220 13.32 -6.45 -13.09
N PRO A 221 13.97 -7.39 -13.79
CA PRO A 221 13.26 -8.51 -14.41
C PRO A 221 12.41 -9.35 -13.44
N VAL A 222 12.69 -9.30 -12.13
CA VAL A 222 12.05 -10.15 -11.11
C VAL A 222 11.50 -9.39 -9.90
N ALA A 223 11.76 -8.09 -9.78
CA ALA A 223 11.34 -7.29 -8.64
C ALA A 223 10.33 -6.23 -9.07
N GLU A 224 9.31 -6.08 -8.24
CA GLU A 224 8.36 -4.98 -8.27
C GLU A 224 8.94 -3.79 -7.48
N PHE A 225 8.61 -2.57 -7.90
CA PHE A 225 9.19 -1.31 -7.44
C PHE A 225 9.13 -1.08 -5.92
N ASN A 226 7.95 -1.10 -5.30
CA ASN A 226 7.77 -0.83 -3.87
C ASN A 226 8.57 -1.80 -3.00
N THR A 227 8.55 -3.07 -3.39
CA THR A 227 9.33 -4.11 -2.72
C THR A 227 10.82 -3.89 -2.93
N TYR A 228 11.24 -3.51 -4.14
CA TYR A 228 12.64 -3.26 -4.45
C TYR A 228 13.18 -2.02 -3.72
N ALA A 229 12.37 -0.97 -3.59
CA ALA A 229 12.72 0.25 -2.86
C ALA A 229 13.08 -0.07 -1.40
N ASP A 230 12.35 -0.98 -0.73
CA ASP A 230 12.74 -1.51 0.58
C ASP A 230 12.42 -3.01 0.77
N ALA A 231 13.33 -3.85 0.26
CA ALA A 231 13.19 -5.30 0.33
C ALA A 231 13.29 -5.81 1.78
N VAL A 232 14.08 -5.14 2.62
CA VAL A 232 14.22 -5.49 4.03
C VAL A 232 12.97 -5.15 4.80
N ALA A 233 12.40 -3.96 4.64
CA ALA A 233 11.13 -3.60 5.26
C ALA A 233 10.02 -4.58 4.84
N SER A 234 9.96 -4.92 3.54
CA SER A 234 8.99 -5.89 3.02
C SER A 234 9.13 -7.27 3.68
N ALA A 235 10.36 -7.81 3.70
CA ALA A 235 10.65 -9.09 4.35
C ALA A 235 10.30 -9.08 5.85
N ARG A 236 10.60 -7.99 6.56
CA ARG A 236 10.29 -7.83 7.99
C ARG A 236 8.79 -7.79 8.24
N VAL A 237 8.03 -6.99 7.50
CA VAL A 237 6.56 -6.94 7.64
C VAL A 237 5.94 -8.32 7.35
N PHE A 238 6.42 -9.01 6.30
CA PHE A 238 5.93 -10.34 5.94
C PHE A 238 6.23 -11.38 7.03
N ALA A 239 7.35 -11.26 7.74
CA ALA A 239 7.70 -12.17 8.83
C ALA A 239 6.67 -12.19 9.97
N LEU A 240 5.92 -11.11 10.18
CA LEU A 240 4.84 -11.06 11.19
C LEU A 240 3.62 -11.92 10.83
N THR A 241 3.54 -12.42 9.59
CA THR A 241 2.53 -13.39 9.16
C THR A 241 2.90 -14.83 9.55
N SER A 242 4.18 -15.08 9.90
CA SER A 242 4.67 -16.40 10.32
C SER A 242 4.37 -16.65 11.81
N PRO A 243 3.95 -17.87 12.20
CA PRO A 243 3.93 -18.29 13.60
C PRO A 243 5.29 -18.20 14.30
N ASN A 244 6.37 -18.21 13.53
CA ASN A 244 7.72 -17.99 13.98
C ASN A 244 8.37 -16.90 13.11
N PRO A 245 8.25 -15.61 13.46
CA PRO A 245 8.79 -14.54 12.62
C PRO A 245 10.30 -14.69 12.37
N ALA A 246 11.05 -15.16 13.36
CA ALA A 246 12.49 -15.33 13.25
C ALA A 246 12.94 -16.29 12.12
N SER A 247 12.08 -17.20 11.66
CA SER A 247 12.44 -18.13 10.57
C SER A 247 12.33 -17.53 9.17
N THR A 248 11.67 -16.38 9.01
CA THR A 248 11.52 -15.67 7.73
C THR A 248 12.07 -14.25 7.76
N MET A 249 12.63 -13.81 8.89
CA MET A 249 13.33 -12.53 9.01
C MET A 249 14.49 -12.46 7.99
N PRO A 250 14.67 -11.30 7.32
CA PRO A 250 15.83 -11.10 6.46
C PRO A 250 17.12 -11.10 7.29
N PRO A 251 18.28 -11.43 6.67
CA PRO A 251 19.58 -11.17 7.26
C PRO A 251 19.71 -9.72 7.72
N ALA A 252 20.43 -9.50 8.82
CA ALA A 252 20.75 -8.15 9.26
C ALA A 252 21.62 -7.45 8.20
N PRO A 253 21.38 -6.16 7.91
CA PRO A 253 22.28 -5.36 7.09
C PRO A 253 23.71 -5.41 7.69
N LYS A 254 24.73 -5.50 6.83
CA LYS A 254 26.12 -5.63 7.31
C LYS A 254 26.70 -4.32 7.85
N ASP A 255 26.21 -3.19 7.33
CA ASP A 255 26.82 -1.88 7.52
C ASP A 255 25.89 -0.87 8.23
N LEU A 256 24.71 -1.31 8.67
CA LEU A 256 23.73 -0.49 9.39
C LEU A 256 23.31 -1.15 10.71
N GLU A 257 22.95 -0.31 11.69
CA GLU A 257 22.28 -0.75 12.92
C GLU A 257 20.93 -1.42 12.54
N PRO A 258 20.76 -2.73 12.78
CA PRO A 258 19.52 -3.40 12.42
C PRO A 258 18.40 -3.00 13.37
N LEU A 259 17.18 -2.86 12.84
CA LEU A 259 15.99 -2.76 13.67
C LEU A 259 15.87 -3.98 14.61
N PRO A 260 15.38 -3.80 15.85
CA PRO A 260 15.29 -4.86 16.85
C PRO A 260 14.49 -6.08 16.34
N PRO A 261 14.80 -7.31 16.76
CA PRO A 261 14.04 -8.49 16.38
C PRO A 261 12.64 -8.46 16.99
N TYR A 262 11.68 -9.10 16.32
CA TYR A 262 10.32 -9.26 16.87
C TYR A 262 10.29 -10.25 18.05
N PRO A 263 9.29 -10.14 18.95
CA PRO A 263 9.07 -11.11 20.00
C PRO A 263 8.92 -12.53 19.46
N LYS A 264 9.42 -13.53 20.20
CA LYS A 264 9.30 -14.95 19.83
C LYS A 264 7.85 -15.44 19.78
N LYS A 265 6.98 -14.87 20.61
CA LYS A 265 5.54 -15.18 20.67
C LYS A 265 4.77 -13.90 20.39
N LEU A 266 3.97 -13.92 19.33
CA LEU A 266 3.08 -12.83 18.95
C LEU A 266 1.68 -13.07 19.57
N SER A 267 0.96 -12.01 19.95
CA SER A 267 -0.45 -12.17 20.39
C SER A 267 -1.37 -12.65 19.27
N LYS A 268 -1.07 -12.28 18.02
CA LYS A 268 -1.74 -12.74 16.80
C LYS A 268 -0.79 -12.60 15.61
N LEU A 269 -1.10 -13.29 14.52
CA LEU A 269 -0.38 -13.12 13.26
C LEU A 269 -0.92 -11.90 12.52
N LEU A 270 -0.05 -11.25 11.75
CA LEU A 270 -0.46 -10.20 10.84
C LEU A 270 -1.34 -10.81 9.73
N ASN A 271 -2.54 -10.29 9.55
CA ASN A 271 -3.36 -10.61 8.38
C ASN A 271 -2.92 -9.72 7.22
N LEU A 272 -2.23 -10.31 6.23
CA LEU A 272 -1.67 -9.59 5.09
C LEU A 272 -2.29 -10.08 3.77
N THR A 273 -2.81 -9.14 3.00
CA THR A 273 -3.37 -9.37 1.65
C THR A 273 -2.46 -8.72 0.61
N LEU A 274 -1.95 -9.51 -0.33
CA LEU A 274 -0.97 -9.05 -1.32
C LEU A 274 -1.63 -8.87 -2.70
N PHE A 275 -1.38 -7.71 -3.30
CA PHE A 275 -1.75 -7.33 -4.66
C PHE A 275 -0.48 -7.21 -5.53
N PRO A 276 0.01 -8.33 -6.09
CA PRO A 276 1.20 -8.31 -6.94
C PRO A 276 0.88 -7.85 -8.36
N LEU A 277 1.93 -7.60 -9.15
CA LEU A 277 1.84 -7.28 -10.58
C LEU A 277 0.99 -8.28 -11.37
N ASP A 278 0.93 -9.54 -10.93
CA ASP A 278 0.08 -10.59 -11.51
C ASP A 278 -1.39 -10.17 -11.65
N VAL A 279 -1.91 -9.39 -10.69
CA VAL A 279 -3.30 -8.94 -10.69
C VAL A 279 -3.45 -7.45 -10.93
N THR A 280 -2.39 -6.64 -10.77
CA THR A 280 -2.49 -5.18 -10.93
C THR A 280 -2.19 -4.70 -12.34
N THR A 281 -1.20 -5.28 -13.02
CA THR A 281 -0.81 -4.90 -14.41
C THR A 281 -1.96 -5.02 -15.43
N PRO A 282 -2.85 -6.04 -15.36
CA PRO A 282 -3.97 -6.14 -16.31
C PRO A 282 -4.97 -4.98 -16.24
N HIS A 283 -5.03 -4.23 -15.13
CA HIS A 283 -5.95 -3.12 -14.96
C HIS A 283 -5.35 -1.84 -15.51
N ALA A 284 -5.66 -1.50 -16.75
CA ALA A 284 -5.11 -0.32 -17.39
C ALA A 284 -6.16 0.79 -17.62
N LEU A 285 -5.75 2.03 -17.39
CA LEU A 285 -6.48 3.23 -17.74
C LEU A 285 -6.04 3.72 -19.13
N HIS A 286 -6.81 3.39 -20.15
CA HIS A 286 -6.49 3.71 -21.54
C HIS A 286 -6.68 5.18 -21.90
N ARG A 287 -5.82 5.68 -22.80
CA ARG A 287 -5.84 7.08 -23.28
C ARG A 287 -7.22 7.48 -23.81
N SER A 288 -7.84 6.64 -24.63
CA SER A 288 -9.18 6.92 -25.18
C SER A 288 -10.21 7.21 -24.08
N LEU A 289 -10.28 6.33 -23.08
CA LEU A 289 -11.19 6.45 -21.95
C LEU A 289 -10.93 7.72 -21.10
N VAL A 290 -9.66 8.05 -20.87
CA VAL A 290 -9.29 9.29 -20.15
C VAL A 290 -9.73 10.53 -20.92
N VAL A 291 -9.43 10.59 -22.21
CA VAL A 291 -9.79 11.74 -23.07
C VAL A 291 -11.31 11.90 -23.13
N ASP A 292 -12.05 10.82 -23.36
CA ASP A 292 -13.50 10.85 -23.47
C ASP A 292 -14.18 11.35 -22.18
N LYS A 293 -13.65 10.96 -21.01
CA LYS A 293 -14.18 11.44 -19.72
C LYS A 293 -13.75 12.87 -19.39
N LEU A 294 -12.47 13.20 -19.54
CA LEU A 294 -11.92 14.45 -19.01
C LEU A 294 -12.10 15.64 -19.95
N GLN A 295 -12.07 15.45 -21.27
CA GLN A 295 -12.12 16.55 -22.23
C GLN A 295 -13.37 17.45 -22.08
N PRO A 296 -14.60 16.90 -21.90
CA PRO A 296 -15.78 17.74 -21.68
C PRO A 296 -15.71 18.54 -20.36
N LEU A 297 -15.11 17.97 -19.31
CA LEU A 297 -14.95 18.62 -18.01
C LEU A 297 -13.90 19.74 -18.07
N ILE A 298 -12.80 19.51 -18.78
CA ILE A 298 -11.78 20.52 -19.06
C ILE A 298 -12.40 21.70 -19.83
N GLN A 299 -13.19 21.42 -20.88
CA GLN A 299 -13.91 22.47 -21.63
C GLN A 299 -14.91 23.25 -20.75
N ALA A 300 -15.47 22.60 -19.72
CA ALA A 300 -16.35 23.23 -18.74
C ALA A 300 -15.59 23.97 -17.61
N GLY A 301 -14.25 23.90 -17.60
CA GLY A 301 -13.36 24.57 -16.67
C GLY A 301 -13.15 23.86 -15.33
N SER A 302 -13.28 22.52 -15.28
CA SER A 302 -13.01 21.72 -14.07
C SER A 302 -11.52 21.74 -13.71
N PRO A 303 -11.14 22.30 -12.53
CA PRO A 303 -9.75 22.31 -12.08
C PRO A 303 -9.17 20.90 -11.88
N LEU A 304 -9.99 19.95 -11.39
CA LEU A 304 -9.53 18.59 -11.16
C LEU A 304 -9.30 17.86 -12.48
N ALA A 305 -10.21 17.99 -13.46
CA ALA A 305 -10.04 17.34 -14.75
C ALA A 305 -8.82 17.88 -15.50
N GLU A 306 -8.57 19.19 -15.45
CA GLU A 306 -7.37 19.82 -16.02
C GLU A 306 -6.10 19.29 -15.34
N TRP A 307 -6.06 19.30 -14.00
CA TRP A 307 -4.92 18.82 -13.24
C TRP A 307 -4.62 17.35 -13.50
N THR A 308 -5.64 16.48 -13.45
CA THR A 308 -5.49 15.05 -13.69
C THR A 308 -5.06 14.75 -15.11
N ALA A 309 -5.67 15.40 -16.11
CA ALA A 309 -5.27 15.21 -17.49
C ALA A 309 -3.80 15.62 -17.73
N ALA A 310 -3.34 16.69 -17.07
CA ALA A 310 -1.97 17.19 -17.24
C ALA A 310 -0.90 16.17 -16.86
N PHE A 311 -1.09 15.37 -15.80
CA PHE A 311 -0.12 14.35 -15.42
C PHE A 311 -0.42 12.96 -16.03
N VAL A 312 -1.70 12.57 -16.15
CA VAL A 312 -2.07 11.25 -16.73
C VAL A 312 -1.73 11.18 -18.22
N LEU A 313 -2.12 12.18 -19.02
CA LEU A 313 -1.88 12.15 -20.47
C LEU A 313 -0.40 12.22 -20.82
N LYS A 314 0.40 12.99 -20.05
CA LYS A 314 1.86 13.02 -20.20
C LYS A 314 2.51 11.69 -19.83
N THR A 315 1.99 11.01 -18.80
CA THR A 315 2.49 9.68 -18.43
C THR A 315 2.18 8.67 -19.54
N LEU A 316 0.99 8.74 -20.13
CA LEU A 316 0.64 7.92 -21.29
C LEU A 316 1.52 8.21 -22.51
N GLU A 317 1.88 9.46 -22.78
CA GLU A 317 2.86 9.84 -23.81
C GLU A 317 4.25 9.26 -23.52
N LYS A 318 4.68 9.28 -22.26
CA LYS A 318 5.95 8.69 -21.83
C LYS A 318 5.94 7.17 -22.02
N ILE A 319 4.87 6.48 -21.62
CA ILE A 319 4.68 5.03 -21.84
C ILE A 319 4.76 4.70 -23.33
N GLU A 320 4.07 5.46 -24.18
CA GLU A 320 4.09 5.28 -25.64
C GLU A 320 5.51 5.47 -26.22
N SER A 321 6.32 6.36 -25.63
CA SER A 321 7.72 6.58 -26.07
C SER A 321 8.68 5.45 -25.67
N LEU A 322 8.37 4.70 -24.61
CA LEU A 322 9.21 3.65 -24.05
C LEU A 322 8.81 2.23 -24.51
N THR A 323 7.56 2.07 -24.93
CA THR A 323 7.00 0.78 -25.33
C THR A 323 6.90 0.66 -26.85
N ARG A 324 6.65 -0.56 -27.34
CA ARG A 324 6.30 -0.74 -28.75
C ARG A 324 5.02 0.04 -29.03
N LYS A 325 4.94 0.69 -30.19
CA LYS A 325 3.80 1.53 -30.56
C LYS A 325 2.48 0.77 -30.39
N GLN A 326 1.66 1.22 -29.45
CA GLN A 326 0.33 0.68 -29.16
C GLN A 326 -0.72 1.58 -29.82
N ALA A 327 -1.89 1.02 -30.17
CA ALA A 327 -2.98 1.82 -30.72
C ALA A 327 -3.62 2.72 -29.64
N ASP A 328 -3.68 2.24 -28.41
CA ASP A 328 -4.28 2.94 -27.26
C ASP A 328 -3.49 2.62 -25.99
N PRO A 329 -2.43 3.41 -25.66
CA PRO A 329 -1.61 3.14 -24.50
C PRO A 329 -2.44 3.21 -23.21
N GLY A 330 -2.13 2.33 -22.27
CA GLY A 330 -2.76 2.27 -20.95
C GLY A 330 -1.77 2.59 -19.84
N LEU A 331 -2.25 3.30 -18.81
CA LEU A 331 -1.57 3.47 -17.54
C LEU A 331 -2.02 2.33 -16.61
N GLU A 332 -1.11 1.46 -16.20
CA GLU A 332 -1.40 0.38 -15.24
C GLU A 332 -1.83 1.00 -13.89
N LEU A 333 -2.97 0.57 -13.35
CA LEU A 333 -3.60 1.06 -12.12
C LEU A 333 -3.30 0.11 -10.96
N HIS A 334 -2.09 0.18 -10.43
CA HIS A 334 -1.62 -0.63 -9.32
C HIS A 334 -2.23 -0.24 -7.98
N ASP A 335 -2.00 0.99 -7.53
CA ASP A 335 -2.36 1.46 -6.19
C ASP A 335 -3.87 1.66 -6.04
N PRO A 336 -4.59 2.20 -7.06
CA PRO A 336 -6.03 2.34 -7.00
C PRO A 336 -6.74 0.99 -6.86
N LEU A 337 -6.14 -0.11 -7.33
CA LEU A 337 -6.74 -1.44 -7.23
C LEU A 337 -6.95 -1.86 -5.76
N CYS A 338 -6.02 -1.51 -4.87
CA CYS A 338 -6.13 -1.75 -3.44
C CYS A 338 -7.28 -0.97 -2.80
N ILE A 339 -7.51 0.27 -3.24
CA ILE A 339 -8.67 1.07 -2.80
C ILE A 339 -9.97 0.50 -3.36
N TRP A 340 -9.97 0.05 -4.61
CA TRP A 340 -11.15 -0.61 -5.20
C TRP A 340 -11.50 -1.89 -4.47
N TYR A 341 -10.51 -2.68 -4.07
CA TYR A 341 -10.71 -3.80 -3.16
C TYR A 341 -11.37 -3.33 -1.86
N MET A 342 -10.87 -2.31 -1.18
CA MET A 342 -11.52 -1.83 0.06
C MET A 342 -12.98 -1.44 -0.14
N LEU A 343 -13.32 -0.80 -1.26
CA LEU A 343 -14.69 -0.41 -1.60
C LEU A 343 -15.58 -1.59 -1.98
N THR A 344 -15.01 -2.67 -2.52
CA THR A 344 -15.77 -3.78 -3.13
C THR A 344 -15.42 -5.17 -2.59
N ARG A 345 -14.67 -5.30 -1.50
CA ARG A 345 -14.14 -6.58 -0.99
C ARG A 345 -15.18 -7.63 -0.61
N SER A 346 -16.45 -7.24 -0.48
CA SER A 346 -17.56 -8.19 -0.32
C SER A 346 -17.93 -8.90 -1.62
N ALA A 347 -17.44 -8.44 -2.77
CA ALA A 347 -17.66 -9.07 -4.06
C ALA A 347 -16.94 -10.43 -4.11
N PRO A 348 -17.64 -11.53 -4.45
CA PRO A 348 -17.07 -12.88 -4.45
C PRO A 348 -16.03 -13.11 -5.57
N SER A 349 -15.90 -12.16 -6.49
CA SER A 349 -14.93 -12.17 -7.59
C SER A 349 -13.51 -11.82 -7.13
N TRP A 350 -13.34 -11.23 -5.94
CA TRP A 350 -12.02 -11.14 -5.31
C TRP A 350 -11.61 -12.53 -4.87
N MET A 351 -10.73 -13.18 -5.65
CA MET A 351 -10.28 -14.54 -5.36
C MET A 351 -8.85 -14.52 -4.84
N LEU A 352 -8.63 -15.32 -3.79
CA LEU A 352 -7.30 -15.64 -3.30
C LEU A 352 -6.67 -16.75 -4.15
N ALA A 353 -5.35 -16.83 -4.11
CA ALA A 353 -4.61 -17.95 -4.69
C ALA A 353 -5.16 -19.28 -4.16
N PRO A 354 -5.25 -20.35 -4.98
CA PRO A 354 -5.88 -21.62 -4.59
C PRO A 354 -5.29 -22.30 -3.34
N LYS A 355 -4.03 -21.97 -2.99
CA LYS A 355 -3.32 -22.49 -1.83
C LYS A 355 -3.10 -21.45 -0.74
N ALA A 356 -3.87 -20.36 -0.76
CA ALA A 356 -3.79 -19.32 0.26
C ALA A 356 -4.14 -19.88 1.66
N PRO A 357 -3.50 -19.39 2.73
CA PRO A 357 -2.36 -18.48 2.70
C PRO A 357 -1.07 -19.15 2.20
N GLU A 358 -0.29 -18.44 1.39
CA GLU A 358 0.95 -18.93 0.79
C GLU A 358 2.21 -18.53 1.62
N ASP A 359 3.26 -19.36 1.59
CA ASP A 359 4.59 -19.00 2.10
C ASP A 359 5.33 -18.23 1.01
N ILE A 360 5.18 -16.91 1.03
CA ILE A 360 5.87 -15.98 0.13
C ILE A 360 6.95 -15.26 0.92
N ARG A 361 8.20 -15.32 0.46
CA ARG A 361 9.34 -14.65 1.09
C ARG A 361 9.96 -13.63 0.14
N VAL A 362 10.64 -12.63 0.66
CA VAL A 362 11.32 -11.61 -0.15
C VAL A 362 12.83 -11.90 -0.15
N GLU A 363 13.42 -12.00 -1.34
CA GLU A 363 14.88 -12.07 -1.50
C GLU A 363 15.48 -10.68 -1.27
N VAL A 364 16.47 -10.57 -0.38
CA VAL A 364 17.02 -9.27 0.05
C VAL A 364 18.50 -9.06 -0.31
N SER A 365 19.22 -10.11 -0.70
CA SER A 365 20.69 -10.08 -0.85
C SER A 365 21.19 -10.41 -2.25
N GLY A 366 20.39 -11.09 -3.08
CA GLY A 366 20.81 -11.50 -4.42
C GLY A 366 21.11 -10.31 -5.34
N GLN A 367 22.26 -10.33 -6.01
CA GLN A 367 22.69 -9.27 -6.94
C GLN A 367 21.64 -8.95 -8.03
N TRP A 368 20.95 -9.98 -8.53
CA TRP A 368 19.98 -9.87 -9.63
C TRP A 368 18.53 -10.07 -9.19
N THR A 369 18.34 -10.51 -7.94
CA THR A 369 17.05 -11.00 -7.44
C THR A 369 16.59 -10.31 -6.18
N ARG A 370 17.32 -9.31 -5.67
CA ARG A 370 16.86 -8.47 -4.56
C ARG A 370 15.48 -7.88 -4.91
N GLY A 371 14.53 -7.95 -3.98
CA GLY A 371 13.14 -7.55 -4.14
C GLY A 371 12.23 -8.62 -4.77
N MET A 372 12.78 -9.75 -5.23
CA MET A 372 11.98 -10.84 -5.78
C MET A 372 11.12 -11.50 -4.70
N HIS A 373 9.87 -11.76 -5.03
CA HIS A 373 9.00 -12.58 -4.21
C HIS A 373 9.19 -14.06 -4.58
N VAL A 374 9.62 -14.86 -3.61
CA VAL A 374 10.00 -16.26 -3.78
C VAL A 374 8.92 -17.16 -3.19
N ILE A 375 8.48 -18.13 -4.00
CA ILE A 375 7.55 -19.19 -3.61
C ILE A 375 8.17 -20.55 -3.92
N ASP A 376 8.09 -21.48 -2.99
CA ASP A 376 8.45 -22.88 -3.25
C ASP A 376 7.35 -23.59 -4.07
N ARG A 377 7.61 -23.79 -5.36
CA ARG A 377 6.72 -24.52 -6.29
C ARG A 377 7.07 -26.00 -6.44
N ARG A 378 8.05 -26.52 -5.69
CA ARG A 378 8.41 -27.94 -5.76
C ARG A 378 7.25 -28.79 -5.24
N ASN A 379 6.95 -29.89 -5.92
CA ASN A 379 5.91 -30.82 -5.50
C ASN A 379 6.42 -31.75 -4.38
N ARG A 380 6.59 -31.21 -3.17
CA ARG A 380 7.07 -31.95 -1.98
C ARG A 380 6.06 -31.87 -0.83
N LYS A 381 5.96 -32.94 -0.04
CA LYS A 381 5.11 -32.96 1.16
C LYS A 381 5.66 -32.00 2.21
N LYS A 382 4.80 -31.17 2.80
CA LYS A 382 5.15 -30.35 3.97
C LYS A 382 5.18 -31.22 5.22
N ALA A 383 6.27 -31.15 5.98
CA ALA A 383 6.40 -31.88 7.24
C ALA A 383 5.42 -31.31 8.28
N GLY A 384 4.65 -32.18 8.93
CA GLY A 384 3.68 -31.80 9.96
C GLY A 384 2.36 -31.19 9.45
N ALA A 385 2.12 -31.15 8.15
CA ALA A 385 0.78 -30.85 7.63
C ALA A 385 -0.12 -32.09 7.82
N PRO A 386 -1.28 -32.01 8.49
CA PRO A 386 -2.23 -33.12 8.50
C PRO A 386 -2.61 -33.42 7.05
N ASP A 387 -2.64 -34.69 6.67
CA ASP A 387 -3.14 -35.12 5.35
C ASP A 387 -4.59 -34.60 5.23
N ALA A 388 -4.76 -33.47 4.54
CA ALA A 388 -6.07 -32.92 4.25
C ALA A 388 -6.74 -33.77 3.17
N GLN A 389 -7.08 -35.02 3.49
CA GLN A 389 -8.26 -35.64 2.91
C GLN A 389 -9.46 -35.04 3.65
N ILE A 390 -10.29 -34.31 2.92
CA ILE A 390 -11.60 -33.87 3.43
C ILE A 390 -12.45 -35.13 3.63
N ALA A 391 -12.33 -35.77 4.79
CA ALA A 391 -13.23 -36.82 5.20
C ALA A 391 -14.54 -36.17 5.66
N SER A 392 -15.65 -36.51 5.00
CA SER A 392 -16.99 -36.11 5.44
C SER A 392 -17.26 -36.59 6.88
N PRO A 393 -18.01 -35.85 7.71
CA PRO A 393 -18.28 -36.27 9.08
C PRO A 393 -19.03 -37.61 9.10
N GLY A 394 -18.41 -38.67 9.63
CA GLY A 394 -19.02 -39.99 9.82
C GLY A 394 -18.36 -41.18 9.14
N ALA A 395 -17.26 -41.00 8.40
CA ALA A 395 -16.48 -42.12 7.88
C ALA A 395 -15.54 -42.68 8.94
N VAL A 396 -15.75 -43.94 9.36
CA VAL A 396 -14.77 -44.72 10.13
C VAL A 396 -13.90 -45.46 9.11
N ASP A 397 -12.59 -45.23 9.16
CA ASP A 397 -11.64 -45.96 8.34
C ASP A 397 -11.46 -47.38 8.89
N ILE A 398 -12.02 -48.34 8.15
CA ILE A 398 -12.00 -49.78 8.43
C ILE A 398 -10.66 -50.45 8.08
N THR A 399 -9.69 -49.71 7.55
CA THR A 399 -8.41 -50.30 7.09
C THR A 399 -7.26 -50.18 8.08
N ASN A 400 -7.36 -49.37 9.14
CA ASN A 400 -6.28 -49.22 10.11
C ASN A 400 -6.76 -49.04 11.58
N PRO A 401 -7.04 -50.13 12.32
CA PRO A 401 -7.65 -50.09 13.65
C PRO A 401 -6.70 -49.71 14.81
N MET A 402 -5.50 -49.18 14.54
CA MET A 402 -4.47 -48.93 15.57
C MET A 402 -3.85 -47.52 15.56
N GLU A 403 -4.43 -46.54 14.87
CA GLU A 403 -3.92 -45.17 14.94
C GLU A 403 -4.38 -44.49 16.25
N GLN A 404 -3.51 -44.51 17.26
CA GLN A 404 -3.68 -43.69 18.45
C GLN A 404 -3.29 -42.25 18.12
N LEU A 405 -4.26 -41.35 18.22
CA LEU A 405 -4.05 -39.89 18.25
C LEU A 405 -3.14 -39.53 19.43
N THR A 406 -1.84 -39.36 19.18
CA THR A 406 -0.94 -38.69 20.11
C THR A 406 -1.07 -37.18 19.92
N VAL A 407 -1.67 -36.52 20.92
CA VAL A 407 -1.60 -35.07 21.04
C VAL A 407 -0.19 -34.71 21.51
N ALA A 408 0.65 -34.22 20.60
CA ALA A 408 1.96 -33.69 20.97
C ALA A 408 1.80 -32.32 21.66
N HIS A 409 2.30 -32.23 22.89
CA HIS A 409 2.44 -30.96 23.61
C HIS A 409 3.61 -30.13 23.03
N PRO A 410 3.50 -28.79 23.00
CA PRO A 410 4.43 -27.92 22.28
C PRO A 410 5.61 -27.51 23.18
N GLU A 411 6.55 -28.41 23.41
CA GLU A 411 7.89 -28.05 23.90
C GLU A 411 8.93 -28.87 23.16
N ALA A 412 9.40 -28.35 22.02
CA ALA A 412 10.61 -28.83 21.38
C ALA A 412 11.39 -27.64 20.78
N GLU A 413 12.57 -27.45 21.33
CA GLU A 413 13.61 -26.56 20.87
C GLU A 413 14.10 -26.96 19.47
N ILE A 414 14.38 -25.95 18.64
CA ILE A 414 15.17 -25.98 17.39
C ILE A 414 15.11 -27.33 16.65
N GLU A 415 13.98 -27.62 15.99
CA GLU A 415 13.98 -28.64 14.94
C GLU A 415 14.87 -28.15 13.79
N GLU A 416 16.00 -28.83 13.58
CA GLU A 416 16.84 -28.68 12.38
C GLU A 416 16.00 -28.85 11.11
N ASP A 417 16.42 -28.19 10.03
CA ASP A 417 15.81 -28.35 8.71
C ASP A 417 15.73 -29.84 8.34
N ALA A 418 14.57 -30.28 7.84
CA ALA A 418 14.44 -31.65 7.36
C ALA A 418 15.49 -31.91 6.25
N PRO A 419 16.05 -33.14 6.15
CA PRO A 419 17.05 -33.44 5.12
C PRO A 419 16.57 -33.04 3.71
N GLY A 420 17.28 -32.09 3.09
CA GLY A 420 16.94 -31.56 1.76
C GLY A 420 15.94 -30.41 1.73
N ASP A 421 15.57 -29.83 2.87
CA ASP A 421 14.74 -28.64 3.05
C ASP A 421 15.54 -27.46 3.66
N SER A 422 16.49 -26.91 2.90
CA SER A 422 17.24 -25.73 3.35
C SER A 422 16.32 -24.53 3.57
N HIS A 423 16.41 -23.87 4.71
CA HIS A 423 15.59 -22.72 5.11
C HIS A 423 14.13 -23.04 5.43
N SER A 424 13.81 -24.28 5.83
CA SER A 424 12.51 -24.65 6.39
C SER A 424 11.29 -24.33 5.49
N TRP A 425 11.37 -24.49 4.17
CA TRP A 425 10.24 -24.22 3.25
C TRP A 425 9.10 -25.23 3.40
N LEU A 426 9.43 -26.46 3.78
CA LEU A 426 8.47 -27.54 3.95
C LEU A 426 7.93 -27.62 5.38
N HIS A 427 8.39 -26.77 6.29
CA HIS A 427 8.00 -26.81 7.69
C HIS A 427 6.68 -26.05 7.92
N ALA A 428 5.70 -26.72 8.55
CA ALA A 428 4.36 -26.17 8.73
C ALA A 428 4.36 -24.80 9.42
N ASN A 429 5.16 -24.57 10.45
CA ASN A 429 5.09 -23.34 11.28
C ASN A 429 6.19 -22.30 11.05
N LYS A 430 7.05 -22.48 10.02
CA LYS A 430 8.20 -21.60 9.78
C LYS A 430 8.10 -20.74 8.51
N GLY A 431 7.06 -20.92 7.72
CA GLY A 431 6.77 -20.08 6.56
C GLY A 431 5.83 -18.92 6.86
N ASN A 432 5.80 -17.93 5.97
CA ASN A 432 4.85 -16.82 6.01
C ASN A 432 3.41 -17.31 5.74
N ARG A 433 2.42 -16.43 5.98
CA ARG A 433 0.99 -16.66 5.72
C ARG A 433 0.38 -15.47 4.99
N ILE A 434 0.53 -15.46 3.66
CA ILE A 434 0.13 -14.31 2.85
C ILE A 434 -1.07 -14.66 1.98
N ASN A 435 -2.09 -13.80 2.03
CA ASN A 435 -3.30 -13.92 1.22
C ASN A 435 -3.08 -13.19 -0.12
N ARG A 436 -2.54 -13.89 -1.12
CA ARG A 436 -2.33 -13.30 -2.45
C ARG A 436 -3.62 -13.27 -3.25
N ILE A 437 -3.96 -12.09 -3.78
CA ILE A 437 -5.09 -11.90 -4.69
C ILE A 437 -4.68 -12.32 -6.10
N VAL A 438 -5.54 -13.07 -6.78
CA VAL A 438 -5.30 -13.59 -8.13
C VAL A 438 -6.44 -13.27 -9.11
N SER A 439 -7.51 -12.65 -8.63
CA SER A 439 -8.63 -12.23 -9.46
C SER A 439 -9.38 -11.06 -8.84
N SER A 440 -9.97 -10.24 -9.69
CA SER A 440 -10.73 -9.04 -9.35
C SER A 440 -12.15 -9.10 -9.95
N PRO A 441 -13.05 -8.17 -9.61
CA PRO A 441 -14.38 -8.05 -10.22
C PRO A 441 -14.39 -7.78 -11.73
N GLY A 442 -13.24 -7.47 -12.35
CA GLY A 442 -13.09 -7.31 -13.79
C GLY A 442 -11.99 -6.32 -14.14
N GLU A 443 -11.13 -6.68 -15.09
CA GLU A 443 -10.01 -5.85 -15.55
C GLU A 443 -10.52 -4.59 -16.25
N ASP A 444 -11.36 -4.75 -17.28
CA ASP A 444 -11.94 -3.64 -18.06
C ASP A 444 -12.97 -2.80 -17.28
N ALA A 445 -13.51 -3.33 -16.18
CA ALA A 445 -14.52 -2.64 -15.38
C ALA A 445 -13.92 -1.54 -14.50
N PHE A 446 -12.62 -1.64 -14.16
CA PHE A 446 -12.05 -0.79 -13.14
C PHE A 446 -11.79 0.65 -13.62
N GLY A 447 -11.18 0.83 -14.80
CA GLY A 447 -10.91 2.16 -15.35
C GLY A 447 -12.18 3.05 -15.41
N PRO A 448 -13.29 2.59 -16.01
CA PRO A 448 -14.56 3.32 -16.02
C PRO A 448 -15.10 3.58 -14.62
N TYR A 449 -15.03 2.61 -13.71
CA TYR A 449 -15.45 2.78 -12.31
C TYR A 449 -14.65 3.89 -11.62
N LEU A 450 -13.32 3.87 -11.73
CA LEU A 450 -12.43 4.86 -11.14
C LEU A 450 -12.76 6.27 -11.63
N LEU A 451 -12.86 6.44 -12.94
CA LEU A 451 -13.18 7.73 -13.55
C LEU A 451 -14.57 8.23 -13.17
N GLU A 452 -15.57 7.35 -13.12
CA GLU A 452 -16.92 7.74 -12.71
C GLU A 452 -16.94 8.20 -11.25
N ARG A 453 -16.23 7.51 -10.36
CA ARG A 453 -16.18 7.87 -8.94
C ARG A 453 -15.52 9.23 -8.68
N ILE A 454 -14.45 9.54 -9.42
CA ILE A 454 -13.70 10.80 -9.23
C ILE A 454 -14.40 11.98 -9.93
N PHE A 455 -14.93 11.77 -11.14
CA PHE A 455 -15.36 12.83 -12.05
C PHE A 455 -16.86 12.87 -12.37
N GLY A 456 -17.66 11.91 -11.89
CA GLY A 456 -19.13 11.88 -11.97
C GLY A 456 -19.77 12.27 -10.64
#